data_AF-A0A662KFW6-F1
#
_entry.id   AF-A0A662KFW6-F1
#
_cell.length_a   1.000
_cell.length_b   1.000
_cell.length_c   1.000
_cell.angle_alpha   90.00
_cell.angle_beta   90.00
_cell.angle_gamma   90.00
#
_symmetry.space_group_name_H-M   'P 1'
#
loop_
_entity.id
_entity.type
_entity.pdbx_description
1 polymer ?
#
loop_
_entity_poly.entity_id
_entity_poly.type
_entity_poly.pdbx_seq_one_letter_code
_entity_poly.pdbx_strand_id
1 'polypeptide(L)'
;MKLKWLVAFTVAAILDIIDWLIAGMVPVAGDVVDVIGVVVLMLLTGSLWPVVGLVELVPVVGDVLPTFLAVTYFAYKAEEGKAKGAGE
;
A
#
# COMPACT_ATOMS: atom_id res chain seq x y z
N MET A 1 4.62 3.25 17.83
CA MET A 1 4.68 2.72 16.44
C MET A 1 6.15 2.46 16.08
N LYS A 2 6.48 1.28 15.54
CA LYS A 2 7.86 0.94 15.16
C LYS A 2 8.31 1.82 13.97
N LEU A 3 9.61 2.16 13.89
CA LEU A 3 10.17 2.99 12.81
C LEU A 3 9.84 2.44 11.41
N LYS A 4 9.88 1.11 11.23
CA LYS A 4 9.51 0.46 9.96
C LYS A 4 8.10 0.81 9.48
N TRP A 5 7.14 0.93 10.40
CA TRP A 5 5.75 1.21 10.08
C TRP A 5 5.55 2.70 9.77
N LEU A 6 6.26 3.58 10.48
CA LEU A 6 6.30 5.00 10.13
C LEU A 6 6.82 5.19 8.69
N VAL A 7 7.91 4.53 8.33
CA VAL A 7 8.46 4.57 6.96
C VAL A 7 7.46 4.00 5.95
N ALA A 8 6.86 2.85 6.23
CA ALA A 8 5.87 2.24 5.34
C ALA A 8 4.65 3.15 5.11
N PHE A 9 4.11 3.80 6.15
CA PHE A 9 2.99 4.74 6.00
C PHE A 9 3.37 5.99 5.21
N THR A 10 4.57 6.53 5.42
CA THR A 10 5.06 7.68 4.64
C THR A 10 5.19 7.31 3.16
N VAL A 11 5.77 6.15 2.85
CA VAL A 11 5.90 5.66 1.47
C VAL A 11 4.54 5.39 0.85
N ALA A 12 3.62 4.76 1.58
CA ALA A 12 2.25 4.53 1.13
C ALA A 12 1.53 5.83 0.76
N ALA A 13 1.61 6.86 1.62
CA ALA A 13 1.00 8.15 1.34
C ALA A 13 1.61 8.84 0.11
N ILE A 14 2.93 8.71 -0.10
CA ILE A 14 3.59 9.23 -1.30
C ILE A 14 3.10 8.50 -2.55
N LEU A 15 2.96 7.17 -2.49
CA LEU A 15 2.47 6.35 -3.61
C LEU A 15 1.03 6.72 -3.98
N ASP A 16 0.13 6.84 -3.00
CA ASP A 16 -1.26 7.27 -3.25
C ASP A 16 -1.31 8.67 -3.92
N ILE A 17 -0.46 9.62 -3.47
CA ILE A 17 -0.38 10.95 -4.09
C ILE A 17 0.14 10.89 -5.53
N ILE A 18 1.20 10.10 -5.76
CA ILE A 18 1.78 9.93 -7.10
C ILE A 18 0.74 9.33 -8.04
N ASP A 19 0.02 8.31 -7.57
CA ASP A 19 -0.98 7.63 -8.36
C ASP A 19 -2.13 8.57 -8.74
N TRP A 20 -2.65 9.36 -7.78
CA TRP A 20 -3.67 10.38 -8.06
C TRP A 20 -3.21 11.44 -9.08
N LEU A 21 -1.94 11.84 -9.04
CA LEU A 21 -1.38 12.81 -9.98
C LEU A 21 -1.22 12.23 -11.39
N ILE A 22 -0.93 10.93 -11.50
CA ILE A 22 -0.63 10.26 -12.76
C ILE A 22 -1.90 9.70 -13.42
N ALA A 23 -2.84 9.17 -12.64
CA ALA A 23 -4.13 8.66 -13.08
C ALA A 23 -4.94 9.68 -13.88
N GLY A 24 -4.92 10.95 -13.46
CA GLY A 24 -5.56 12.05 -14.17
C GLY A 24 -4.90 12.40 -15.51
N MET A 25 -3.68 11.92 -15.77
CA MET A 25 -2.87 12.29 -16.94
C MET A 25 -2.69 11.14 -17.94
N VAL A 26 -2.51 9.89 -17.49
CA VAL A 26 -2.25 8.72 -18.34
C VAL A 26 -2.86 7.45 -17.71
N PRO A 27 -3.97 6.91 -18.26
CA PRO A 27 -4.72 5.76 -17.72
C PRO A 27 -3.99 4.40 -17.65
N VAL A 28 -2.70 4.35 -17.95
CA VAL A 28 -1.84 3.14 -17.97
C VAL A 28 -0.54 3.36 -17.19
N ALA A 29 -0.22 4.61 -16.85
CA ALA A 29 0.97 4.91 -16.06
C ALA A 29 0.72 4.70 -14.55
N GLY A 30 -0.53 4.80 -14.09
CA GLY A 30 -0.97 4.44 -12.74
C GLY A 30 -0.71 2.95 -12.45
N ASP A 31 -1.09 2.05 -13.36
CA ASP A 31 -0.84 0.61 -13.25
C ASP A 31 0.64 0.24 -12.97
N VAL A 32 1.60 1.02 -13.51
CA VAL A 32 3.03 0.80 -13.26
C VAL A 32 3.40 1.22 -11.83
N VAL A 33 2.83 2.32 -11.34
CA VAL A 33 2.98 2.78 -9.96
C VAL A 33 2.35 1.79 -9.00
N ASP A 34 1.20 1.21 -9.33
CA ASP A 34 0.54 0.15 -8.58
C ASP A 34 1.45 -1.05 -8.33
N VAL A 35 2.00 -1.59 -9.42
CA VAL A 35 2.90 -2.75 -9.35
C VAL A 35 4.16 -2.42 -8.54
N ILE A 36 4.78 -1.25 -8.76
CA ILE A 36 5.98 -0.83 -8.03
C ILE A 36 5.65 -0.63 -6.53
N GLY A 37 4.56 0.05 -6.23
CA GLY A 37 4.14 0.38 -4.87
C GLY A 37 3.85 -0.87 -4.05
N VAL A 38 3.17 -1.87 -4.65
CA VAL A 38 2.95 -3.17 -4.02
C VAL A 38 4.28 -3.85 -3.67
N VAL A 39 5.22 -3.91 -4.62
CA VAL A 39 6.54 -4.53 -4.37
C VAL A 39 7.31 -3.80 -3.27
N VAL A 40 7.35 -2.47 -3.31
CA VAL A 40 8.04 -1.65 -2.30
C VAL A 40 7.44 -1.88 -0.91
N LEU A 41 6.11 -1.86 -0.79
CA LEU A 41 5.44 -2.06 0.50
C LEU A 41 5.59 -3.50 0.99
N MET A 42 5.61 -4.50 0.11
CA MET A 42 5.92 -5.88 0.49
C MET A 42 7.32 -5.98 1.12
N LEU A 43 8.32 -5.34 0.51
CA LEU A 43 9.69 -5.34 1.01
C LEU A 43 9.82 -4.58 2.35
N LEU A 44 9.14 -3.45 2.51
CA LEU A 44 9.19 -2.64 3.73
C LEU A 44 8.46 -3.27 4.90
N THR A 45 7.31 -3.91 4.64
CA THR A 45 6.46 -4.49 5.69
C THR A 45 6.76 -5.96 5.97
N GLY A 46 7.39 -6.67 5.03
CA GLY A 46 7.59 -8.12 5.09
C GLY A 46 6.27 -8.90 4.99
N SER A 47 5.24 -8.30 4.37
CA SER A 47 3.87 -8.80 4.33
C SER A 47 3.38 -8.94 2.89
N LEU A 48 2.50 -9.92 2.65
CA LEU A 48 1.80 -10.10 1.37
C LEU A 48 0.51 -9.28 1.27
N TRP A 49 0.10 -8.60 2.35
CA TRP A 49 -1.10 -7.75 2.36
C TRP A 49 -1.15 -6.70 1.23
N PRO A 50 -0.03 -6.03 0.87
CA PRO A 50 -0.03 -5.06 -0.22
C PRO A 50 -0.43 -5.66 -1.59
N VAL A 51 -0.35 -6.98 -1.80
CA VAL A 51 -0.81 -7.62 -3.05
C VAL A 51 -2.30 -7.37 -3.31
N VAL A 52 -3.10 -7.17 -2.27
CA VAL A 52 -4.52 -6.80 -2.39
C VAL A 52 -4.69 -5.45 -3.09
N GLY A 53 -3.69 -4.57 -3.01
CA GLY A 53 -3.67 -3.27 -3.69
C GLY A 53 -3.63 -3.38 -5.22
N LEU A 54 -3.26 -4.55 -5.80
CA LEU A 54 -3.37 -4.79 -7.24
C LEU A 54 -4.82 -4.77 -7.77
N VAL A 55 -5.82 -4.71 -6.88
CA VAL A 55 -7.20 -4.40 -7.26
C VAL A 55 -7.33 -3.05 -7.96
N GLU A 56 -6.36 -2.15 -7.79
CA GLU A 56 -6.32 -0.83 -8.43
C GLU A 56 -5.89 -0.83 -9.89
N LEU A 57 -5.42 -1.96 -10.44
CA LEU A 57 -5.19 -2.14 -11.88
C LEU A 57 -6.45 -2.00 -12.76
N VAL A 58 -7.59 -1.62 -12.17
CA VAL A 58 -8.82 -1.24 -12.87
C VAL A 58 -8.78 0.28 -13.06
N PRO A 59 -8.52 0.74 -14.31
CA PRO A 59 -8.31 2.16 -14.57
C PRO A 59 -9.51 3.00 -14.11
N VAL A 60 -9.24 4.24 -13.66
CA VAL A 60 -10.23 5.28 -13.31
C VAL A 60 -10.94 5.11 -11.96
N VAL A 61 -11.16 3.89 -11.47
CA VAL A 61 -11.86 3.66 -10.19
C VAL A 61 -10.92 3.22 -9.08
N GLY A 62 -9.83 2.50 -9.42
CA GLY A 62 -8.74 2.18 -8.50
C GLY A 62 -8.00 3.43 -8.07
N ASP A 63 -7.52 4.20 -9.05
CA ASP A 63 -6.52 5.25 -8.91
C ASP A 63 -6.94 6.52 -8.12
N VAL A 64 -8.09 6.52 -7.46
CA VAL A 64 -8.59 7.62 -6.60
C VAL A 64 -8.73 7.20 -5.15
N LEU A 65 -8.56 5.92 -4.86
CA LEU A 65 -8.61 5.42 -3.49
C LEU A 65 -7.22 5.51 -2.85
N PRO A 66 -7.12 5.75 -1.53
CA PRO A 66 -5.86 5.71 -0.81
C PRO A 66 -5.51 4.25 -0.44
N THR A 67 -5.42 3.37 -1.42
CA THR A 67 -5.34 1.93 -1.18
C THR A 67 -3.99 1.53 -0.64
N PHE A 68 -2.89 2.20 -1.00
CA PHE A 68 -1.59 1.90 -0.41
C PHE A 68 -1.59 2.18 1.10
N LEU A 69 -2.21 3.28 1.53
CA LEU A 69 -2.43 3.55 2.94
C LEU A 69 -3.31 2.48 3.60
N ALA A 70 -4.40 2.07 2.94
CA ALA A 70 -5.32 1.07 3.48
C ALA A 70 -4.64 -0.30 3.65
N VAL A 71 -3.96 -0.82 2.64
CA VAL A 71 -3.27 -2.13 2.72
C VAL A 71 -2.11 -2.10 3.71
N THR A 72 -1.41 -0.97 3.83
CA THR A 72 -0.36 -0.79 4.84
C THR A 72 -0.94 -0.82 6.25
N TYR A 73 -2.10 -0.19 6.46
CA TYR A 73 -2.83 -0.25 7.72
C TYR A 73 -3.27 -1.66 8.10
N PHE A 74 -3.84 -2.42 7.16
CA PHE A 74 -4.24 -3.81 7.41
C PHE A 74 -3.02 -4.70 7.71
N ALA A 75 -1.91 -4.50 7.00
CA ALA A 75 -0.66 -5.20 7.30
C ALA A 75 -0.16 -4.90 8.73
N TYR A 76 -0.21 -3.63 9.15
CA TYR A 76 0.14 -3.21 10.50
C TYR A 76 -0.72 -3.90 11.56
N LYS A 77 -2.05 -3.88 11.36
CA LYS A 77 -2.99 -4.52 12.29
C LYS A 77 -2.84 -6.03 12.37
N ALA A 78 -2.55 -6.69 11.25
CA ALA A 78 -2.26 -8.11 11.23
C ALA A 78 -0.98 -8.45 12.04
N GLU A 79 0.07 -7.63 11.97
CA GLU A 79 1.26 -7.81 12.79
C GLU A 79 0.99 -7.53 14.28
N GLU A 80 0.26 -6.46 14.61
CA GLU A 80 -0.12 -6.16 16.00
C GLU A 80 -0.98 -7.28 16.62
N GLY A 81 -1.90 -7.86 15.85
CA GLY A 81 -2.74 -8.98 16.30
C GLY A 81 -1.93 -10.25 16.58
N LYS A 82 -0.99 -10.59 15.69
CA LYS A 82 -0.06 -11.73 15.90
C LYS A 82 0.83 -11.53 17.13
N ALA A 83 1.31 -10.31 17.37
CA ALA A 83 2.13 -10.02 18.54
C ALA A 83 1.35 -10.17 19.87
N LYS A 84 0.04 -9.92 19.87
CA LYS A 84 -0.81 -10.11 21.05
C LYS A 84 -1.16 -11.57 21.31
N GLY A 85 -1.42 -12.37 20.27
CA GLY A 85 -1.76 -13.80 20.41
C GLY A 85 -0.57 -14.73 20.69
N ALA A 86 0.67 -14.27 20.52
CA ALA A 86 1.87 -15.04 20.84
C ALA A 86 2.34 -14.89 22.31
N GLY A 87 1.60 -14.11 23.12
CA GLY A 87 1.86 -13.89 24.54
C GLY A 87 0.88 -14.58 25.50
N GLU A 88 -0.04 -15.40 24.97
CA GLU A 88 -0.95 -16.29 25.71
C GLU A 88 -0.44 -17.74 25.62
#